data_AF-A0A2I7TI54-F1
#
_entry.id   AF-A0A2I7TI54-F1
#
_cell.length_a   1.000
_cell.length_b   1.000
_cell.length_c   1.000
_cell.angle_alpha   90.00
_cell.angle_beta   90.00
_cell.angle_gamma   90.00
#
_symmetry.space_group_name_H-M   'P 1'
#
loop_
_entity.id
_entity.type
_entity.pdbx_description
1 polymer ?
#
loop_
_entity_poly.entity_id
_entity_poly.type
_entity_poly.pdbx_seq_one_letter_code
_entity_poly.pdbx_strand_id
1 'polypeptide(L)'
;MKKINLNSITQKEILQIEKQFERIALNKIRNNQEKFRKMGLKIEAAFGRVGHEKEIGKEVRPSDCFESTYNSLIFFSAAYLDGTDFHDNEDGYCVDHLDIWVCEKKLFSGKAGYLSDLESDEEIAKEIQNKINELYLEAAEMIEMLNES
;
A
#
# COMPACT_ATOMS: atom_id res chain seq x y z
N MET A 1 -12.81 5.83 -2.84
CA MET A 1 -11.95 7.04 -2.86
C MET A 1 -12.77 8.27 -3.23
N LYS A 2 -12.47 9.40 -2.61
CA LYS A 2 -13.15 10.68 -2.76
C LYS A 2 -12.52 11.47 -3.88
N LYS A 3 -13.32 11.92 -4.84
CA LYS A 3 -12.84 12.83 -5.88
C LYS A 3 -12.53 14.20 -5.27
N ILE A 4 -11.31 14.70 -5.50
CA ILE A 4 -10.84 16.00 -5.01
C ILE A 4 -10.61 16.96 -6.18
N ASN A 5 -10.96 18.23 -5.98
CA ASN A 5 -10.56 19.30 -6.89
C ASN A 5 -9.07 19.60 -6.67
N LEU A 6 -8.25 19.46 -7.72
CA LEU A 6 -6.81 19.67 -7.60
C LEU A 6 -6.42 21.09 -7.15
N ASN A 7 -7.29 22.09 -7.39
CA ASN A 7 -7.05 23.46 -6.94
C ASN A 7 -7.41 23.69 -5.46
N SER A 8 -8.06 22.73 -4.79
CA SER A 8 -8.49 22.85 -3.39
C SER A 8 -7.61 22.11 -2.40
N ILE A 9 -6.52 21.49 -2.86
CA ILE A 9 -5.58 20.74 -2.03
C ILE A 9 -4.15 21.11 -2.43
N THR A 10 -3.28 21.23 -1.45
CA THR A 10 -1.86 21.53 -1.67
C THR A 10 -1.01 20.28 -1.66
N GLN A 11 0.16 20.33 -2.29
CA GLN A 11 1.17 19.27 -2.18
C GLN A 11 1.48 18.98 -0.70
N LYS A 12 1.60 20.02 0.14
CA LYS A 12 1.90 19.86 1.56
C LYS A 12 0.87 18.99 2.28
N GLU A 13 -0.42 19.19 2.00
CA GLU A 13 -1.50 18.40 2.58
C GLU A 13 -1.42 16.94 2.14
N ILE A 14 -1.20 16.67 0.85
CA ILE A 14 -1.02 15.31 0.33
C ILE A 14 0.14 14.61 1.07
N LEU A 15 1.30 15.26 1.17
CA LEU A 15 2.47 14.67 1.85
C LEU A 15 2.24 14.45 3.35
N GLN A 16 1.39 15.27 4.00
CA GLN A 16 1.02 15.06 5.40
C GLN A 16 0.12 13.83 5.54
N ILE A 17 -0.84 13.64 4.65
CA ILE A 17 -1.72 12.47 4.63
C ILE A 17 -0.91 11.20 4.34
N GLU A 18 -0.01 11.23 3.35
CA GLU A 18 0.89 10.11 3.05
C GLU A 18 1.69 9.66 4.28
N LYS A 19 2.30 10.61 5.01
CA LYS A 19 3.05 10.32 6.24
C LYS A 19 2.16 9.79 7.36
N GLN A 20 0.91 10.24 7.44
CA GLN A 20 -0.05 9.75 8.42
C GLN A 20 -0.35 8.27 8.19
N PHE A 21 -0.64 7.90 6.95
CA PHE A 21 -0.84 6.49 6.55
C PHE A 21 0.40 5.64 6.83
N GLU A 22 1.58 6.09 6.38
CA GLU A 22 2.86 5.37 6.60
C GLU A 22 3.11 5.11 8.09
N ARG A 23 2.97 6.14 8.95
CA ARG A 23 3.15 6.02 10.40
C ARG A 23 2.19 4.99 11.00
N ILE A 24 0.91 5.02 10.61
CA ILE A 24 -0.10 4.10 11.14
C ILE A 24 0.18 2.67 10.65
N ALA A 25 0.55 2.50 9.38
CA ALA A 25 0.94 1.21 8.81
C ALA A 25 2.11 0.58 9.57
N LEU A 26 3.20 1.32 9.75
CA LEU A 26 4.38 0.83 10.46
C LEU A 26 4.07 0.43 11.92
N ASN A 27 3.18 1.16 12.59
CA ASN A 27 2.73 0.79 13.94
C ASN A 27 1.90 -0.51 13.92
N LYS A 28 1.01 -0.69 12.94
CA LYS A 28 0.19 -1.89 12.82
C LYS A 28 1.01 -3.12 12.45
N ILE A 29 1.99 -3.00 11.56
CA ILE A 29 2.95 -4.05 11.24
C ILE A 29 3.66 -4.54 12.50
N ARG A 30 4.24 -3.62 13.28
CA ARG A 30 4.93 -3.96 14.53
C ARG A 30 4.05 -4.75 15.50
N ASN A 31 2.79 -4.36 15.63
CA ASN A 31 1.84 -5.00 16.54
C ASN A 31 1.39 -6.39 16.06
N ASN A 32 1.40 -6.64 14.74
CA ASN A 32 0.99 -7.93 14.15
C ASN A 32 2.18 -8.85 13.84
N GLN A 33 3.42 -8.37 13.95
CA GLN A 33 4.63 -9.13 13.61
C GLN A 33 4.69 -10.50 14.29
N GLU A 34 4.37 -10.57 15.58
CA GLU A 34 4.43 -11.81 16.35
C GLU A 34 3.41 -12.85 15.87
N LYS A 35 2.28 -12.39 15.32
CA LYS A 35 1.26 -13.28 14.74
C LYS A 35 1.81 -14.00 13.51
N PHE A 36 2.50 -13.28 12.61
CA PHE A 36 3.13 -13.85 11.41
C PHE A 36 4.35 -14.71 11.75
N ARG A 37 5.15 -14.33 12.76
CA ARG A 37 6.32 -15.12 13.19
C ARG A 37 5.97 -16.53 13.60
N LYS A 38 4.79 -16.74 14.19
CA LYS A 38 4.30 -18.09 14.55
C LYS A 38 4.07 -19.01 13.34
N MET A 39 3.91 -18.43 12.15
CA MET A 39 3.80 -19.15 10.87
C MET A 39 5.15 -19.24 10.14
N GLY A 40 6.26 -18.80 10.75
CA GLY A 40 7.56 -18.74 10.08
C GLY A 40 7.69 -17.59 9.09
N LEU A 41 6.86 -16.54 9.22
CA LEU A 41 6.84 -15.38 8.32
C LEU A 41 7.15 -14.07 9.04
N LYS A 42 7.61 -13.09 8.30
CA LYS A 42 7.59 -11.67 8.64
C LYS A 42 6.58 -10.95 7.76
N ILE A 43 5.95 -9.92 8.31
CA ILE A 43 5.11 -8.99 7.54
C ILE A 43 5.85 -7.65 7.41
N GLU A 44 5.80 -7.06 6.23
CA GLU A 44 6.42 -5.79 5.91
C GLU A 44 5.37 -4.81 5.38
N ALA A 45 5.63 -3.52 5.56
CA ALA A 45 4.91 -2.48 4.86
C ALA A 45 5.89 -1.45 4.29
N ALA A 46 5.62 -1.01 3.06
CA ALA A 46 6.42 -0.01 2.38
C ALA A 46 5.53 1.08 1.79
N PHE A 47 5.87 2.33 2.05
CA PHE A 47 5.26 3.44 1.33
C PHE A 47 5.86 3.54 -0.08
N GLY A 48 4.99 3.62 -1.08
CA GLY A 48 5.38 3.69 -2.48
C GLY A 48 4.71 4.85 -3.21
N ARG A 49 5.43 5.39 -4.20
CA ARG A 49 4.88 6.29 -5.21
C ARG A 49 5.10 5.69 -6.58
N VAL A 50 4.03 5.52 -7.32
CA VAL A 50 3.99 4.98 -8.67
C VAL A 50 3.51 6.08 -9.61
N GLY A 51 3.96 6.01 -10.86
CA GLY A 51 3.67 6.99 -11.90
C GLY A 51 4.16 6.45 -13.23
N HIS A 52 3.77 7.09 -14.33
CA HIS A 52 4.41 6.80 -15.60
C HIS A 52 5.92 6.92 -15.41
N GLU A 53 6.63 5.88 -15.83
CA GLU A 53 8.07 5.86 -15.99
C GLU A 53 8.45 7.09 -16.82
N LYS A 54 8.83 8.18 -16.16
CA LYS A 54 9.49 9.29 -16.83
C LYS A 54 10.91 8.81 -17.13
N GLU A 55 11.07 7.90 -18.08
CA GLU A 55 12.33 7.21 -18.36
C GLU A 55 12.74 6.19 -17.26
N ILE A 56 13.36 5.09 -17.69
CA ILE A 56 14.01 4.12 -16.81
C ILE A 56 14.98 4.89 -15.89
N GLY A 57 14.79 4.75 -14.56
CA GLY A 57 15.67 5.35 -13.56
C GLY A 57 15.23 6.71 -13.00
N LYS A 58 14.08 7.28 -13.40
CA LYS A 58 13.48 8.39 -12.63
C LYS A 58 12.43 7.86 -11.67
N GLU A 59 12.78 7.87 -10.38
CA GLU A 59 11.83 7.68 -9.29
C GLU A 59 10.78 8.80 -9.28
N VAL A 60 9.55 8.43 -8.91
CA VAL A 60 8.42 9.36 -8.73
C VAL A 60 8.65 10.21 -7.49
N ARG A 61 8.66 11.54 -7.65
CA ARG A 61 8.99 12.46 -6.57
C ARG A 61 7.74 12.97 -5.86
N PRO A 62 7.85 13.43 -4.60
CA PRO A 62 6.75 14.14 -3.91
C PRO A 62 6.15 15.30 -4.72
N SER A 63 6.96 15.97 -5.54
CA SER A 63 6.53 17.08 -6.40
C SER A 63 5.64 16.64 -7.56
N ASP A 64 5.63 15.35 -7.91
CA ASP A 64 4.82 14.80 -9.00
C ASP A 64 3.37 14.50 -8.56
N CYS A 65 2.96 14.81 -7.33
CA CYS A 65 1.63 14.44 -6.79
C CYS A 65 0.42 14.91 -7.60
N PHE A 66 0.57 15.92 -8.48
CA PHE A 66 -0.48 16.37 -9.41
C PHE A 66 -0.25 15.93 -10.86
N GLU A 67 0.67 15.01 -11.11
CA GLU A 67 0.89 14.42 -12.43
C GLU A 67 -0.08 13.27 -12.70
N SER A 68 -0.50 13.14 -13.97
CA SER A 68 -1.70 12.40 -14.36
C SER A 68 -1.60 10.87 -14.32
N THR A 69 -0.64 10.36 -13.57
CA THR A 69 -0.43 8.94 -13.27
C THR A 69 0.09 8.72 -11.86
N TYR A 70 0.23 9.78 -11.06
CA TYR A 70 0.75 9.66 -9.72
C TYR A 70 -0.20 8.80 -8.88
N ASN A 71 0.34 7.79 -8.24
CA ASN A 71 -0.34 7.02 -7.20
C ASN A 71 0.59 6.90 -6.00
N SER A 72 0.16 7.33 -4.82
CA SER A 72 0.82 6.98 -3.57
C SER A 72 0.01 5.94 -2.82
N LEU A 73 0.68 4.89 -2.35
CA LEU A 73 0.06 3.77 -1.65
C LEU A 73 0.98 3.19 -0.57
N ILE A 74 0.40 2.39 0.32
CA ILE A 74 1.16 1.48 1.19
C ILE A 74 1.06 0.07 0.62
N PHE A 75 2.19 -0.58 0.40
CA PHE A 75 2.28 -2.00 0.12
C PHE A 75 2.38 -2.78 1.43
N PHE A 76 1.77 -3.95 1.49
CA PHE A 76 1.90 -4.94 2.55
C PHE A 76 2.35 -6.25 1.92
N SER A 77 3.30 -6.94 2.55
CA SER A 77 3.77 -8.23 2.06
C SER A 77 4.09 -9.16 3.21
N ALA A 78 3.92 -10.46 2.98
CA ALA A 78 4.54 -11.48 3.79
C ALA A 78 5.84 -11.95 3.12
N ALA A 79 6.82 -12.31 3.94
CA ALA A 79 8.09 -12.87 3.51
C ALA A 79 8.53 -13.91 4.55
N TYR A 80 9.43 -14.82 4.18
CA TYR A 80 10.05 -15.71 5.16
C TYR A 80 10.93 -14.92 6.13
N LEU A 81 11.21 -15.50 7.30
CA LEU A 81 12.00 -14.84 8.36
C LEU A 81 13.42 -14.45 7.92
N ASP A 82 14.00 -15.15 6.95
CA ASP A 82 15.32 -14.84 6.38
C ASP A 82 15.28 -13.69 5.36
N GLY A 83 14.10 -13.21 5.00
CA GLY A 83 13.90 -12.13 4.05
C GLY A 83 13.67 -12.56 2.61
N THR A 84 13.60 -13.86 2.33
CA THR A 84 13.15 -14.36 1.03
C THR A 84 11.66 -14.12 0.83
N ASP A 85 11.27 -13.84 -0.40
CA ASP A 85 9.88 -13.57 -0.73
C ASP A 85 9.01 -14.79 -0.47
N PHE A 86 7.82 -14.58 0.10
CA PHE A 86 6.86 -15.65 0.34
C PHE A 86 5.90 -15.76 -0.85
N HIS A 87 5.95 -16.90 -1.53
CA HIS A 87 5.16 -17.18 -2.71
C HIS A 87 4.69 -18.64 -2.72
N ASP A 88 3.63 -18.91 -3.47
CA ASP A 88 3.17 -20.27 -3.73
C ASP A 88 4.01 -20.99 -4.82
N ASN A 89 3.60 -22.19 -5.21
CA ASN A 89 4.25 -22.98 -6.27
C ASN A 89 4.02 -22.44 -7.69
N GLU A 90 3.14 -21.45 -7.87
CA GLU A 90 2.81 -20.78 -9.14
C GLU A 90 3.39 -19.34 -9.21
N ASP A 91 4.35 -19.01 -8.34
CA ASP A 91 4.94 -17.68 -8.18
C ASP A 91 3.94 -16.58 -7.73
N GLY A 92 2.82 -16.97 -7.13
CA GLY A 92 1.86 -16.07 -6.49
C GLY A 92 2.41 -15.52 -5.18
N TYR A 93 2.72 -14.22 -5.13
CA TYR A 93 3.22 -13.55 -3.94
C TYR A 93 2.06 -13.14 -3.01
N CYS A 94 2.26 -13.31 -1.70
CA CYS A 94 1.33 -12.81 -0.69
C CYS A 94 1.54 -11.30 -0.47
N VAL A 95 0.84 -10.48 -1.26
CA VAL A 95 0.96 -9.02 -1.27
C VAL A 95 -0.41 -8.34 -1.36
N ASP A 96 -0.56 -7.21 -0.67
CA ASP A 96 -1.72 -6.33 -0.80
C ASP A 96 -1.29 -4.86 -0.76
N HIS A 97 -2.20 -3.95 -1.06
CA HIS A 97 -1.94 -2.51 -1.02
C HIS A 97 -3.14 -1.69 -0.55
N LEU A 98 -2.85 -0.45 -0.13
CA LEU A 98 -3.85 0.56 0.20
C LEU A 98 -3.50 1.87 -0.49
N ASP A 99 -4.33 2.27 -1.46
CA ASP A 99 -4.19 3.55 -2.15
C ASP A 99 -4.52 4.74 -1.24
N ILE A 100 -3.67 5.76 -1.31
CA ILE A 100 -3.80 6.99 -0.54
C ILE A 100 -4.27 8.13 -1.45
N TRP A 101 -3.53 8.38 -2.53
CA TRP A 101 -3.75 9.51 -3.43
C TRP A 101 -3.43 9.10 -4.87
N VAL A 102 -4.41 9.27 -5.75
CA VAL A 102 -4.30 8.97 -7.17
C VAL A 102 -4.61 10.22 -7.98
N CYS A 103 -3.73 10.59 -8.89
CA CYS A 103 -3.99 11.61 -9.90
C CYS A 103 -4.01 10.96 -11.28
N GLU A 104 -5.16 10.99 -11.95
CA GLU A 104 -5.39 10.31 -13.22
C GLU A 104 -5.61 11.31 -14.36
N LYS A 105 -5.24 10.90 -15.58
CA LYS A 105 -5.67 11.56 -16.81
C LYS A 105 -7.04 11.06 -17.24
N LYS A 106 -8.01 11.95 -17.43
CA LYS A 106 -9.26 11.61 -18.11
C LYS A 106 -9.12 11.81 -19.62
N LEU A 107 -9.71 10.89 -20.39
CA LEU A 107 -9.69 10.89 -21.86
C LEU A 107 -10.12 12.22 -22.49
N PHE A 108 -11.04 12.97 -21.87
CA PHE A 108 -11.65 14.18 -22.45
C PHE A 108 -11.78 15.38 -21.50
N SER A 109 -11.33 15.30 -20.24
CA SER A 109 -11.69 16.29 -19.20
C SER A 109 -10.55 16.69 -18.24
N GLY A 110 -9.29 16.57 -18.69
CA GLY A 110 -8.13 17.00 -17.91
C GLY A 110 -7.75 16.00 -16.81
N LYS A 111 -7.06 16.48 -15.77
CA LYS A 111 -6.60 15.66 -14.64
C LYS A 111 -7.68 15.58 -13.56
N ALA A 112 -7.76 14.45 -12.86
CA ALA A 112 -8.61 14.29 -11.68
C ALA A 112 -7.80 13.72 -10.52
N GLY A 113 -8.06 14.21 -9.30
CA GLY A 113 -7.47 13.66 -8.08
C GLY A 113 -8.50 12.85 -7.31
N TYR A 114 -8.04 11.75 -6.71
CA TYR A 114 -8.82 10.89 -5.83
C TYR A 114 -8.00 10.63 -4.57
N LEU A 115 -8.59 10.94 -3.42
CA LEU A 115 -8.00 10.69 -2.11
C LEU A 115 -8.72 9.52 -1.46
N SER A 116 -8.03 8.76 -0.61
CA SER A 116 -8.67 7.78 0.26
C SER A 116 -9.85 8.40 1.02
N ASP A 117 -10.93 7.62 1.21
CA ASP A 117 -12.12 8.07 1.96
C ASP A 117 -11.91 8.03 3.47
N LEU A 118 -10.73 7.60 3.93
CA LEU A 118 -10.40 7.43 5.34
C LEU A 118 -9.97 8.78 5.91
N GLU A 119 -10.85 9.43 6.67
CA GLU A 119 -10.66 10.82 7.12
C GLU A 119 -10.01 10.92 8.51
N SER A 120 -9.92 9.80 9.25
CA SER A 120 -9.39 9.75 10.62
C SER A 120 -8.31 8.68 10.85
N ASP A 121 -7.45 8.90 11.86
CA ASP A 121 -6.45 7.91 12.32
C ASP A 121 -7.10 6.54 12.63
N GLU A 122 -8.32 6.54 13.17
CA GLU A 122 -9.05 5.32 13.52
C GLU A 122 -9.51 4.54 12.29
N GLU A 123 -10.09 5.22 11.31
CA GLU A 123 -10.50 4.59 10.04
C GLU A 123 -9.30 4.04 9.28
N ILE A 124 -8.21 4.81 9.19
CA ILE A 124 -6.96 4.38 8.57
C ILE A 124 -6.41 3.14 9.29
N ALA A 125 -6.36 3.17 10.63
CA ALA A 125 -5.86 2.06 11.43
C ALA A 125 -6.73 0.81 11.32
N LYS A 126 -8.05 0.96 11.18
CA LYS A 126 -8.99 -0.14 10.98
C LYS A 126 -8.80 -0.77 9.61
N GLU A 127 -8.74 0.04 8.57
CA GLU A 127 -8.58 -0.48 7.20
C GLU A 127 -7.24 -1.18 7.01
N ILE A 128 -6.15 -0.61 7.52
CA ILE A 128 -4.84 -1.26 7.52
C ILE A 128 -4.88 -2.58 8.29
N GLN A 129 -5.60 -2.66 9.41
CA GLN A 129 -5.74 -3.92 10.14
C GLN A 129 -6.54 -4.96 9.36
N ASN A 130 -7.57 -4.55 8.61
CA ASN A 130 -8.32 -5.44 7.72
C ASN A 130 -7.38 -6.02 6.66
N LYS A 131 -6.58 -5.18 6.01
CA LYS A 131 -5.56 -5.58 5.02
C LYS A 131 -4.57 -6.59 5.59
N ILE A 132 -4.05 -6.34 6.79
CA ILE A 132 -3.15 -7.27 7.49
C ILE A 132 -3.85 -8.60 7.83
N ASN A 133 -5.14 -8.56 8.17
CA ASN A 133 -5.91 -9.78 8.46
C ASN A 133 -6.17 -10.60 7.20
N GLU A 134 -6.51 -9.95 6.08
CA GLU A 134 -6.65 -10.59 4.76
C GLU A 134 -5.34 -11.28 4.37
N LEU A 135 -4.23 -10.54 4.42
CA LEU A 135 -2.89 -11.06 4.13
C LEU A 135 -2.49 -12.24 5.03
N TYR A 136 -2.90 -12.22 6.31
CA TYR A 136 -2.65 -13.32 7.22
C TYR A 136 -3.42 -14.59 6.83
N LEU A 137 -4.68 -14.45 6.41
CA LEU A 137 -5.51 -15.58 5.98
C LEU A 137 -4.95 -16.18 4.69
N GLU A 138 -4.62 -15.32 3.72
CA GLU A 138 -3.99 -15.73 2.47
C GLU A 138 -2.67 -16.47 2.72
N ALA A 139 -1.82 -15.95 3.60
CA ALA A 139 -0.57 -16.63 3.95
C ALA A 139 -0.78 -17.99 4.62
N ALA A 140 -1.82 -18.12 5.46
CA ALA A 140 -2.16 -19.40 6.08
C ALA A 140 -2.64 -20.42 5.04
N GLU A 141 -3.51 -20.00 4.11
CA GLU A 141 -4.01 -20.83 3.01
C GLU A 141 -2.86 -21.31 2.11
N MET A 142 -1.92 -20.42 1.75
CA MET A 142 -0.73 -20.79 0.98
C MET A 142 0.15 -21.82 1.71
N ILE A 143 0.37 -21.65 3.02
CA ILE A 143 1.15 -22.62 3.81
C ILE A 143 0.46 -24.00 3.82
N GLU A 144 -0.87 -24.04 3.94
CA GLU A 144 -1.62 -25.30 3.87
C GLU A 144 -1.39 -25.98 2.51
N MET A 145 -1.54 -25.25 1.41
CA MET A 145 -1.30 -25.76 0.06
C MET A 145 0.14 -26.29 -0.15
N LEU A 146 1.15 -25.57 0.34
CA LEU A 146 2.56 -25.97 0.24
C LEU A 146 2.90 -27.22 1.05
N ASN A 147 2.15 -27.51 2.12
CA ASN A 147 2.36 -28.70 2.93
C ASN A 147 1.61 -29.93 2.39
N GLU A 148 0.62 -29.73 1.51
CA GLU A 148 -0.14 -30.81 0.85
C GLU A 148 0.52 -31.30 -0.46
N SER A 149 1.48 -30.53 -1.00
CA SER A 149 2.26 -30.85 -2.21
C SER A 149 3.52 -31.68 -1.90
#